data_AF-A0A852ZLI8-F1
#
_entry.id   AF-A0A852ZLI8-F1
#
_cell.length_a   1.000
_cell.length_b   1.000
_cell.length_c   1.000
_cell.angle_alpha   90.00
_cell.angle_beta   90.00
_cell.angle_gamma   90.00
#
_symmetry.space_group_name_H-M   'P 1'
#
loop_
_entity.id
_entity.type
_entity.pdbx_description
1 polymer ?
#
loop_
_entity_poly.entity_id
_entity_poly.type
_entity_poly.pdbx_seq_one_letter_code
_entity_poly.pdbx_strand_id
1 'polypeptide(L)'
;MDPRSTADRGRDDAEDASALVSLGRMSRRRFITAAGVAAAAFGGASTLAVPAAAESTLRNLAAGASYGVTAGRPNLSDGEGDETSYPETGNLLTDGQYSGTEFTDAGWRGYLRQDTRTIAIDLGKIGTVQKVLIDYLFYPSAAVYLPNQVRVALSMDGKTWRLAGTAPGDNVGTVNEHRVVGVEVAPTYARYVQVHFDVNGWAFVDEIEVLGTEGIEPGTREPTGEIVKPDSQDPGQFLRQGTGQVGGVKNMFLAYTYWTQSELGEVGKWSAEDLREVITHVDSDSVSTDWMWDTVLLMAGGSELDGYPDQPRWDDLLDRLFEPDINIDALDQAVATARQTLDDDGQTIRLVLPIPNPVATLDRPWGSLNGEELDLNPTRVGAQVSAANRLRVVHWYIDQALQRLRAARHRNFRLAGFYWMREQIAPRSSDSALVQKVSALLHDRPENLRFYWIPWFQSAGFAYWRDYGFDASMMQPNYFFDRILSPTDTSRLELNAEIARWSGQGVELEIDEAALTDAGARQKWLNYLEVDRATSADKAIKGYYWGTRTTFQAMVESTDPEVRAMYDAAYEFIRRSR
;
A
#
# COMPACT_ATOMS: atom_id res chain seq x y z
N MET A 1 -32.15 -19.63 -29.85
CA MET A 1 -33.03 -19.55 -28.68
C MET A 1 -32.55 -20.56 -27.65
N ASP A 2 -31.67 -20.12 -26.77
CA ASP A 2 -31.50 -20.54 -25.37
C ASP A 2 -30.49 -19.53 -24.75
N PRO A 3 -30.84 -18.73 -23.73
CA PRO A 3 -30.03 -17.62 -23.25
C PRO A 3 -29.35 -17.98 -21.92
N ARG A 4 -28.12 -18.51 -21.94
CA ARG A 4 -27.26 -18.65 -20.75
C ARG A 4 -25.80 -18.59 -21.15
N SER A 5 -25.17 -17.41 -21.11
CA SER A 5 -23.71 -17.25 -21.16
C SER A 5 -23.31 -15.77 -21.02
N THR A 6 -23.65 -15.11 -19.92
CA THR A 6 -23.19 -13.74 -19.62
C THR A 6 -22.64 -13.57 -18.20
N ALA A 7 -22.35 -14.67 -17.48
CA ALA A 7 -22.10 -14.66 -16.04
C ALA A 7 -20.63 -14.86 -15.61
N ASP A 8 -19.63 -14.65 -16.47
CA ASP A 8 -18.25 -15.08 -16.16
C ASP A 8 -17.14 -14.03 -16.37
N ARG A 9 -17.45 -12.73 -16.42
CA ARG A 9 -16.43 -11.70 -16.77
C ARG A 9 -16.39 -10.42 -15.91
N GLY A 10 -17.12 -10.39 -14.78
CA GLY A 10 -16.79 -9.46 -13.68
C GLY A 10 -15.60 -9.93 -12.82
N ARG A 11 -15.00 -11.07 -13.18
CA ARG A 11 -13.96 -11.78 -12.42
C ARG A 11 -12.57 -11.14 -12.48
N ASP A 12 -12.25 -10.37 -13.50
CA ASP A 12 -10.87 -9.95 -13.76
C ASP A 12 -10.40 -8.81 -12.84
N ASP A 13 -11.31 -7.96 -12.34
CA ASP A 13 -10.94 -6.83 -11.47
C ASP A 13 -10.72 -7.24 -10.00
N ALA A 14 -11.31 -8.37 -9.56
CA ALA A 14 -11.09 -8.96 -8.23
C ALA A 14 -10.04 -10.09 -8.22
N GLU A 15 -9.67 -10.64 -9.39
CA GLU A 15 -8.56 -11.62 -9.47
C GLU A 15 -7.18 -10.96 -9.31
N ASP A 16 -7.01 -9.67 -9.62
CA ASP A 16 -5.71 -8.99 -9.50
C ASP A 16 -5.28 -8.77 -8.03
N ALA A 17 -6.24 -8.66 -7.10
CA ALA A 17 -5.98 -8.68 -5.66
C ALA A 17 -5.63 -10.09 -5.12
N SER A 18 -6.09 -11.16 -5.80
CA SER A 18 -5.86 -12.56 -5.44
C SER A 18 -4.65 -13.19 -6.14
N ALA A 19 -4.15 -12.61 -7.24
CA ALA A 19 -3.11 -13.19 -8.08
C ALA A 19 -1.72 -13.24 -7.42
N LEU A 20 -1.51 -12.52 -6.31
CA LEU A 20 -0.24 -12.55 -5.57
C LEU A 20 -0.07 -13.78 -4.65
N VAL A 21 -1.11 -14.62 -4.47
CA VAL A 21 -1.06 -15.80 -3.57
C VAL A 21 -0.76 -17.12 -4.30
N SER A 22 -0.66 -17.15 -5.64
CA SER A 22 -0.51 -18.43 -6.37
C SER A 22 0.46 -18.39 -7.55
N LEU A 23 1.76 -18.21 -7.28
CA LEU A 23 2.82 -18.48 -8.27
C LEU A 23 3.89 -19.42 -7.70
N GLY A 24 3.48 -20.68 -7.48
CA GLY A 24 4.39 -21.75 -7.07
C GLY A 24 4.12 -23.02 -7.86
N ARG A 25 4.49 -23.05 -9.16
CA ARG A 25 4.85 -24.25 -9.95
C ARG A 25 5.01 -23.92 -11.44
N MET A 26 6.24 -23.88 -11.97
CA MET A 26 6.55 -24.57 -13.23
C MET A 26 8.06 -24.71 -13.56
N SER A 27 8.47 -25.97 -13.56
CA SER A 27 9.43 -26.70 -14.41
C SER A 27 10.71 -26.05 -14.99
N ARG A 28 11.82 -26.62 -14.51
CA ARG A 28 13.22 -26.55 -14.94
C ARG A 28 13.46 -26.77 -16.44
N ARG A 29 14.32 -25.93 -17.06
CA ARG A 29 15.25 -26.36 -18.11
C ARG A 29 16.62 -25.70 -17.94
N ARG A 30 17.65 -26.55 -17.86
CA ARG A 30 19.07 -26.20 -17.72
C ARG A 30 19.61 -25.63 -19.04
N PHE A 31 20.40 -24.55 -18.94
CA PHE A 31 21.41 -24.22 -19.94
C PHE A 31 22.77 -24.13 -19.25
N ILE A 32 23.72 -24.91 -19.78
CA ILE A 32 25.13 -24.88 -19.43
C ILE A 32 25.81 -24.03 -20.50
N THR A 33 26.54 -23.00 -20.09
CA THR A 33 27.51 -22.34 -20.97
C THR A 33 28.79 -22.09 -20.19
N ALA A 34 29.83 -22.84 -20.56
CA ALA A 34 31.20 -22.63 -20.13
C ALA A 34 31.82 -21.48 -20.94
N ALA A 35 32.53 -20.58 -20.28
CA ALA A 35 33.49 -19.68 -20.93
C ALA A 35 34.77 -19.68 -20.12
N GLY A 36 35.82 -20.26 -20.69
CA GLY A 36 37.19 -20.19 -20.18
C GLY A 36 37.83 -18.86 -20.54
N VAL A 37 38.72 -18.39 -19.68
CA VAL A 37 39.67 -17.31 -20.01
C VAL A 37 41.06 -17.75 -19.60
N ALA A 38 41.96 -17.68 -20.57
CA ALA A 38 43.35 -18.08 -20.52
C ALA A 38 44.20 -17.11 -19.68
N ALA A 39 45.13 -17.68 -18.93
CA ALA A 39 46.20 -16.96 -18.25
C ALA A 39 47.27 -16.50 -19.26
N ALA A 40 47.69 -15.25 -19.15
CA ALA A 40 48.93 -14.77 -19.75
C ALA A 40 49.72 -14.00 -18.69
N ALA A 41 50.86 -14.57 -18.33
CA ALA A 41 51.84 -13.99 -17.42
C ALA A 41 52.74 -13.00 -18.18
N PHE A 42 52.97 -11.81 -17.60
CA PHE A 42 54.19 -11.05 -17.83
C PHE A 42 54.63 -10.42 -16.51
N GLY A 43 55.88 -10.72 -16.12
CA GLY A 43 56.52 -10.24 -14.91
C GLY A 43 57.10 -8.84 -15.04
N GLY A 44 57.30 -8.21 -13.88
CA GLY A 44 57.97 -6.92 -13.72
C GLY A 44 57.78 -6.40 -12.31
N ALA A 45 58.47 -7.00 -11.34
CA ALA A 45 58.38 -6.65 -9.93
C ALA A 45 59.06 -5.30 -9.64
N SER A 46 58.32 -4.40 -9.01
CA SER A 46 58.85 -3.32 -8.17
C SER A 46 57.91 -3.23 -6.98
N THR A 47 58.23 -3.97 -5.92
CA THR A 47 57.44 -4.04 -4.69
C THR A 47 57.62 -2.76 -3.88
N LEU A 48 56.72 -1.79 -4.08
CA LEU A 48 56.40 -0.85 -3.02
C LEU A 48 55.49 -1.59 -2.04
N ALA A 49 55.98 -1.80 -0.82
CA ALA A 49 55.19 -2.38 0.26
C ALA A 49 53.98 -1.47 0.53
N VAL A 50 52.80 -1.94 0.13
CA VAL A 50 51.53 -1.42 0.63
C VAL A 50 51.49 -1.79 2.11
N PRO A 51 51.23 -0.86 3.05
CA PRO A 51 51.07 -1.24 4.44
C PRO A 51 49.89 -2.21 4.52
N ALA A 52 50.12 -3.37 5.14
CA ALA A 52 49.06 -4.34 5.40
C ALA A 52 47.91 -3.62 6.11
N ALA A 53 46.71 -3.71 5.54
CA ALA A 53 45.49 -3.28 6.23
C ALA A 53 45.47 -3.99 7.58
N ALA A 54 45.34 -3.24 8.68
CA ALA A 54 45.19 -3.82 10.00
C ALA A 54 44.00 -4.79 9.97
N GLU A 55 44.22 -6.05 10.33
CA GLU A 55 43.14 -7.02 10.51
C GLU A 55 42.13 -6.42 11.49
N SER A 56 40.87 -6.38 11.06
CA SER A 56 39.76 -6.01 11.94
C SER A 56 39.78 -6.92 13.17
N THR A 57 39.86 -6.34 14.36
CA THR A 57 39.78 -7.09 15.62
C THR A 57 38.36 -7.54 15.94
N LEU A 58 37.37 -7.10 15.16
CA LEU A 58 35.96 -7.43 15.37
C LEU A 58 35.65 -8.85 14.90
N ARG A 59 34.88 -9.57 15.71
CA ARG A 59 34.37 -10.91 15.46
C ARG A 59 32.84 -10.86 15.45
N ASN A 60 32.21 -11.75 14.69
CA ASN A 60 30.77 -11.99 14.82
C ASN A 60 30.50 -12.72 16.15
N LEU A 61 30.01 -11.98 17.14
CA LEU A 61 29.64 -12.46 18.47
C LEU A 61 28.34 -13.28 18.46
N ALA A 62 27.52 -13.14 17.41
CA ALA A 62 26.28 -13.88 17.26
C ALA A 62 26.45 -15.24 16.58
N ALA A 63 27.64 -15.59 16.08
CA ALA A 63 27.86 -16.85 15.37
C ALA A 63 27.42 -18.07 16.22
N GLY A 64 26.40 -18.78 15.72
CA GLY A 64 25.77 -19.93 16.36
C GLY A 64 24.88 -19.61 17.55
N ALA A 65 24.55 -18.34 17.81
CA ALA A 65 23.73 -17.90 18.93
C ALA A 65 22.25 -18.32 18.76
N SER A 66 21.55 -18.48 19.88
CA SER A 66 20.09 -18.67 19.87
C SER A 66 19.37 -17.33 19.82
N TYR A 67 18.21 -17.28 19.16
CA TYR A 67 17.34 -16.12 19.14
C TYR A 67 15.86 -16.47 19.26
N GLY A 68 15.06 -15.48 19.66
CA GLY A 68 13.60 -15.52 19.59
C GLY A 68 13.07 -14.46 18.64
N VAL A 69 11.93 -14.74 17.99
CA VAL A 69 11.27 -13.81 17.06
C VAL A 69 9.86 -13.50 17.56
N THR A 70 9.43 -12.24 17.45
CA THR A 70 8.08 -11.81 17.78
C THR A 70 7.56 -10.85 16.72
N ALA A 71 6.31 -11.03 16.30
CA ALA A 71 5.62 -10.11 15.38
C ALA A 71 4.90 -9.01 16.17
N GLY A 72 4.86 -7.79 15.64
CA GLY A 72 4.20 -6.66 16.27
C GLY A 72 2.67 -6.80 16.30
N ARG A 73 2.07 -7.21 15.18
CA ARG A 73 0.62 -7.41 15.04
C ARG A 73 0.32 -8.74 14.35
N PRO A 74 0.39 -9.85 15.08
CA PRO A 74 0.22 -11.17 14.48
C PRO A 74 -1.17 -11.30 13.86
N ASN A 75 -1.21 -11.70 12.59
CA ASN A 75 -2.45 -12.01 11.91
C ASN A 75 -2.60 -13.54 11.82
N LEU A 76 -3.48 -14.10 12.64
CA LEU A 76 -3.71 -15.54 12.70
C LEU A 76 -4.41 -16.10 11.44
N SER A 77 -5.05 -15.26 10.62
CA SER A 77 -5.74 -15.71 9.40
C SER A 77 -4.82 -15.89 8.19
N ASP A 78 -3.75 -15.09 8.09
CA ASP A 78 -2.89 -15.04 6.89
C ASP A 78 -1.44 -15.48 7.17
N GLY A 79 -0.92 -15.21 8.38
CA GLY A 79 0.50 -15.34 8.67
C GLY A 79 0.99 -16.77 8.88
N GLU A 80 0.12 -17.66 9.34
CA GLU A 80 0.50 -19.06 9.60
C GLU A 80 0.55 -19.91 8.32
N GLY A 81 -0.04 -19.47 7.20
CA GLY A 81 0.03 -20.21 5.93
C GLY A 81 1.36 -20.00 5.21
N ASP A 82 1.65 -18.75 4.83
CA ASP A 82 2.72 -18.47 3.87
C ASP A 82 4.12 -18.50 4.50
N GLU A 83 4.29 -18.02 5.73
CA GLU A 83 5.59 -18.06 6.42
C GLU A 83 6.06 -19.51 6.71
N THR A 84 5.15 -20.49 6.75
CA THR A 84 5.53 -21.90 6.93
C THR A 84 6.28 -22.49 5.74
N SER A 85 6.24 -21.82 4.59
CA SER A 85 7.08 -22.16 3.43
C SER A 85 8.56 -21.85 3.67
N TYR A 86 8.88 -21.08 4.71
CA TYR A 86 10.22 -20.65 5.09
C TYR A 86 10.59 -21.09 6.52
N PRO A 87 10.53 -22.38 6.85
CA PRO A 87 10.64 -22.84 8.23
C PRO A 87 12.01 -22.50 8.84
N GLU A 88 12.02 -22.14 10.13
CA GLU A 88 13.26 -22.01 10.89
C GLU A 88 13.90 -23.39 11.08
N THR A 89 15.11 -23.58 10.56
CA THR A 89 15.87 -24.82 10.69
C THR A 89 17.11 -24.63 11.57
N GLY A 90 16.88 -24.38 12.87
CA GLY A 90 17.96 -24.21 13.84
C GLY A 90 18.20 -22.74 14.19
N ASN A 91 19.38 -22.23 13.84
CA ASN A 91 19.81 -20.85 14.11
C ASN A 91 20.14 -20.14 12.78
N LEU A 92 19.25 -20.24 11.78
CA LEU A 92 19.48 -19.83 10.40
C LEU A 92 20.09 -18.42 10.31
N LEU A 93 19.53 -17.47 11.06
CA LEU A 93 19.96 -16.06 11.06
C LEU A 93 21.33 -15.79 11.68
N THR A 94 22.04 -16.81 12.13
CA THR A 94 23.32 -16.66 12.83
C THR A 94 24.29 -17.81 12.53
N ASP A 95 24.05 -18.58 11.46
CA ASP A 95 24.83 -19.77 11.15
C ASP A 95 26.05 -19.49 10.27
N GLY A 96 26.19 -18.25 9.78
CA GLY A 96 27.29 -17.79 8.94
C GLY A 96 27.16 -18.21 7.47
N GLN A 97 25.97 -18.68 7.05
CA GLN A 97 25.66 -19.00 5.65
C GLN A 97 24.86 -17.86 5.02
N TYR A 98 25.05 -17.68 3.71
CA TYR A 98 24.37 -16.66 2.92
C TYR A 98 23.63 -17.35 1.78
N SER A 99 22.41 -16.90 1.52
CA SER A 99 21.57 -17.41 0.43
C SER A 99 21.96 -16.83 -0.93
N GLY A 100 21.36 -17.37 -2.00
CA GLY A 100 21.37 -16.73 -3.31
C GLY A 100 20.29 -15.64 -3.44
N THR A 101 20.27 -14.97 -4.60
CA THR A 101 19.34 -13.86 -4.91
C THR A 101 17.90 -14.28 -5.23
N GLU A 102 17.53 -15.53 -4.98
CA GLU A 102 16.22 -16.09 -5.27
C GLU A 102 15.47 -16.33 -3.96
N PHE A 103 14.25 -15.81 -3.83
CA PHE A 103 13.41 -15.99 -2.63
C PHE A 103 12.97 -17.45 -2.39
N THR A 104 13.31 -18.36 -3.31
CA THR A 104 13.04 -19.81 -3.16
C THR A 104 14.23 -20.58 -2.57
N ASP A 105 15.35 -19.89 -2.30
CA ASP A 105 16.47 -20.47 -1.57
C ASP A 105 16.05 -20.77 -0.13
N ALA A 106 16.39 -21.97 0.36
CA ALA A 106 16.00 -22.44 1.68
C ALA A 106 16.80 -21.78 2.82
N GLY A 107 17.89 -21.07 2.50
CA GLY A 107 18.66 -20.30 3.48
C GLY A 107 17.99 -18.99 3.89
N TRP A 108 16.86 -18.60 3.26
CA TRP A 108 16.12 -17.41 3.63
C TRP A 108 15.10 -17.66 4.73
N ARG A 109 15.06 -16.76 5.71
CA ARG A 109 13.91 -16.58 6.60
C ARG A 109 13.00 -15.48 6.07
N GLY A 110 11.81 -15.87 5.63
CA GLY A 110 10.76 -14.94 5.17
C GLY A 110 9.80 -14.52 6.28
N TYR A 111 9.51 -13.23 6.36
CA TYR A 111 8.49 -12.64 7.21
C TYR A 111 7.48 -11.88 6.35
N LEU A 112 6.20 -12.16 6.52
CA LEU A 112 5.10 -11.56 5.75
C LEU A 112 4.24 -10.68 6.66
N ARG A 113 4.11 -9.40 6.31
CA ARG A 113 3.19 -8.43 6.95
C ARG A 113 3.33 -8.46 8.49
N GLN A 114 2.22 -8.36 9.22
CA GLN A 114 2.15 -8.39 10.68
C GLN A 114 2.91 -7.23 11.33
N ASP A 115 2.93 -6.09 10.63
CA ASP A 115 3.53 -4.80 11.01
C ASP A 115 5.07 -4.83 11.14
N THR A 116 5.59 -5.50 12.16
CA THR A 116 7.02 -5.51 12.49
C THR A 116 7.52 -6.90 12.88
N ARG A 117 8.84 -7.08 12.88
CA ARG A 117 9.53 -8.20 13.51
C ARG A 117 10.54 -7.69 14.52
N THR A 118 10.60 -8.38 15.66
CA THR A 118 11.60 -8.19 16.70
C THR A 118 12.36 -9.50 16.90
N ILE A 119 13.67 -9.48 16.70
CA ILE A 119 14.58 -10.61 16.84
C ILE A 119 15.48 -10.35 18.04
N ALA A 120 15.41 -11.17 19.07
CA ALA A 120 16.20 -11.06 20.29
C ALA A 120 17.24 -12.19 20.36
N ILE A 121 18.52 -11.84 20.23
CA ILE A 121 19.68 -12.75 20.19
C ILE A 121 20.32 -12.79 21.59
N ASP A 122 20.56 -14.00 22.11
CA ASP A 122 21.40 -14.23 23.30
C ASP A 122 22.81 -14.62 22.85
N LEU A 123 23.78 -13.74 23.04
CA LEU A 123 25.19 -14.00 22.69
C LEU A 123 25.83 -15.08 23.59
N GLY A 124 25.14 -15.53 24.64
CA GLY A 124 25.59 -16.53 25.61
C GLY A 124 26.63 -16.01 26.62
N LYS A 125 27.46 -15.05 26.21
CA LYS A 125 28.46 -14.35 27.02
C LYS A 125 28.40 -12.84 26.79
N ILE A 126 28.92 -12.07 27.75
CA ILE A 126 29.08 -10.62 27.57
C ILE A 126 30.14 -10.37 26.50
N GLY A 127 29.82 -9.51 25.54
CA GLY A 127 30.74 -9.00 24.54
C GLY A 127 30.54 -7.51 24.32
N THR A 128 31.55 -6.84 23.77
CA THR A 128 31.52 -5.42 23.43
C THR A 128 31.04 -5.27 22.00
N VAL A 129 29.78 -4.85 21.82
CA VAL A 129 29.13 -4.66 20.53
C VAL A 129 29.50 -3.31 19.93
N GLN A 130 29.84 -3.29 18.65
CA GLN A 130 30.23 -2.08 17.92
C GLN A 130 29.44 -1.90 16.61
N LYS A 131 28.94 -2.98 16.02
CA LYS A 131 28.15 -2.93 14.79
C LYS A 131 27.25 -4.14 14.67
N VAL A 132 26.08 -3.97 14.09
CA VAL A 132 25.19 -5.08 13.72
C VAL A 132 24.90 -5.00 12.23
N LEU A 133 25.09 -6.10 11.52
CA LEU A 133 24.79 -6.25 10.11
C LEU A 133 23.59 -7.18 9.96
N ILE A 134 22.65 -6.81 9.10
CA ILE A 134 21.51 -7.65 8.74
C ILE A 134 21.51 -7.72 7.22
N ASP A 135 21.61 -8.91 6.66
CA ASP A 135 21.55 -9.11 5.22
C ASP A 135 20.12 -9.39 4.77
N TYR A 136 19.65 -8.62 3.80
CA TYR A 136 18.28 -8.71 3.28
C TYR A 136 18.30 -9.07 1.80
N LEU A 137 17.30 -9.84 1.37
CA LEU A 137 16.94 -9.91 -0.04
C LEU A 137 16.16 -8.67 -0.44
N PHE A 138 16.56 -8.00 -1.52
CA PHE A 138 15.75 -7.04 -2.24
C PHE A 138 15.20 -7.70 -3.51
N TYR A 139 13.88 -7.84 -3.62
CA TYR A 139 13.22 -8.46 -4.78
C TYR A 139 11.85 -7.78 -5.01
N PRO A 140 11.83 -6.56 -5.57
CA PRO A 140 10.64 -5.70 -5.56
C PRO A 140 9.47 -6.25 -6.38
N SER A 141 9.71 -7.04 -7.44
CA SER A 141 8.62 -7.65 -8.22
C SER A 141 7.97 -8.84 -7.51
N ALA A 142 8.53 -9.30 -6.40
CA ALA A 142 7.94 -10.30 -5.50
C ALA A 142 7.47 -9.67 -4.18
N ALA A 143 7.35 -8.33 -4.13
CA ALA A 143 7.03 -7.56 -2.93
C ALA A 143 7.98 -7.81 -1.75
N VAL A 144 9.25 -8.16 -2.03
CA VAL A 144 10.31 -8.28 -1.02
C VAL A 144 11.06 -6.96 -0.95
N TYR A 145 10.90 -6.29 0.18
CA TYR A 145 11.47 -4.97 0.42
C TYR A 145 12.28 -4.95 1.72
N LEU A 146 13.26 -4.06 1.76
CA LEU A 146 13.95 -3.72 3.01
C LEU A 146 13.01 -2.90 3.91
N PRO A 147 13.21 -2.96 5.23
CA PRO A 147 12.49 -2.10 6.17
C PRO A 147 12.77 -0.61 5.92
N ASN A 148 11.83 0.25 6.32
CA ASN A 148 12.09 1.68 6.35
C ASN A 148 13.27 2.00 7.28
N GLN A 149 13.32 1.35 8.44
CA GLN A 149 14.39 1.50 9.41
C GLN A 149 14.60 0.24 10.24
N VAL A 150 15.86 -0.17 10.40
CA VAL A 150 16.29 -1.14 11.41
C VAL A 150 16.72 -0.41 12.67
N ARG A 151 16.23 -0.88 13.82
CA ARG A 151 16.60 -0.40 15.15
C ARG A 151 17.32 -1.51 15.89
N VAL A 152 18.47 -1.18 16.49
CA VAL A 152 19.22 -2.10 17.34
C VAL A 152 19.16 -1.63 18.78
N ALA A 153 18.78 -2.53 19.69
CA ALA A 153 18.80 -2.33 21.12
C ALA A 153 19.71 -3.35 21.80
N LEU A 154 20.31 -2.96 22.92
CA LEU A 154 21.20 -3.81 23.72
C LEU A 154 20.63 -4.00 25.12
N SER A 155 20.93 -5.16 25.72
CA SER A 155 20.52 -5.49 27.08
C SER A 155 21.53 -6.38 27.82
N MET A 156 21.56 -6.21 29.14
CA MET A 156 22.32 -7.07 30.05
C MET A 156 21.48 -8.23 30.60
N ASP A 157 20.16 -8.06 30.68
CA ASP A 157 19.24 -8.96 31.40
C ASP A 157 18.18 -9.62 30.48
N GLY A 158 18.14 -9.23 29.20
CA GLY A 158 17.16 -9.71 28.22
C GLY A 158 15.75 -9.16 28.45
N LYS A 159 15.57 -8.21 29.37
CA LYS A 159 14.28 -7.64 29.78
C LYS A 159 14.23 -6.14 29.56
N THR A 160 15.29 -5.45 29.97
CA THR A 160 15.45 -4.00 29.82
C THR A 160 16.29 -3.73 28.58
N TRP A 161 15.63 -3.28 27.52
CA TRP A 161 16.26 -2.99 26.24
C TRP A 161 16.51 -1.50 26.09
N ARG A 162 17.70 -1.13 25.60
CA ARG A 162 18.06 0.27 25.35
C ARG A 162 18.55 0.46 23.93
N LEU A 163 17.99 1.46 23.25
CA LEU A 163 18.33 1.77 21.87
C LEU A 163 19.83 2.09 21.76
N ALA A 164 20.52 1.42 20.84
CA ALA A 164 21.95 1.56 20.62
C ALA A 164 22.27 2.23 19.29
N GLY A 165 21.44 2.02 18.27
CA GLY A 165 21.60 2.63 16.96
C GLY A 165 20.41 2.34 16.04
N THR A 166 20.37 3.04 14.91
CA THR A 166 19.39 2.84 13.85
C THR A 166 20.05 2.99 12.49
N ALA A 167 19.60 2.25 11.48
CA ALA A 167 20.01 2.45 10.10
C ALA A 167 18.80 2.30 9.17
N PRO A 168 18.71 3.10 8.10
CA PRO A 168 17.64 2.97 7.11
C PRO A 168 17.89 1.79 6.18
N GLY A 169 16.82 1.21 5.64
CA GLY A 169 16.90 0.40 4.43
C GLY A 169 17.03 1.26 3.15
N ASP A 170 17.22 0.58 2.02
CA ASP A 170 17.20 1.18 0.69
C ASP A 170 16.33 0.31 -0.24
N ASN A 171 15.27 0.89 -0.78
CA ASN A 171 14.36 0.23 -1.74
C ASN A 171 14.40 0.90 -3.12
N VAL A 172 15.47 1.63 -3.45
CA VAL A 172 15.68 2.20 -4.79
C VAL A 172 16.23 1.13 -5.74
N GLY A 173 15.62 0.99 -6.92
CA GLY A 173 16.07 0.07 -7.97
C GLY A 173 15.06 -1.04 -8.26
N THR A 174 15.42 -1.94 -9.17
CA THR A 174 14.56 -3.03 -9.64
C THR A 174 15.30 -4.37 -9.79
N VAL A 175 16.60 -4.40 -9.44
CA VAL A 175 17.45 -5.58 -9.58
C VAL A 175 17.33 -6.41 -8.30
N ASN A 176 17.21 -7.73 -8.45
CA ASN A 176 17.16 -8.62 -7.30
C ASN A 176 18.59 -8.83 -6.77
N GLU A 177 18.82 -8.52 -5.51
CA GLU A 177 20.16 -8.54 -4.93
C GLU A 177 20.12 -8.60 -3.39
N HIS A 178 21.28 -8.89 -2.79
CA HIS A 178 21.48 -8.74 -1.34
C HIS A 178 21.70 -7.27 -1.01
N ARG A 179 21.13 -6.82 0.11
CA ARG A 179 21.34 -5.49 0.65
C ARG A 179 21.53 -5.58 2.15
N VAL A 180 22.74 -5.27 2.58
CA VAL A 180 23.10 -5.24 3.99
C VAL A 180 22.70 -3.91 4.64
N VAL A 181 21.93 -3.99 5.72
CA VAL A 181 21.69 -2.84 6.61
C VAL A 181 22.66 -2.92 7.79
N GLY A 182 23.59 -1.96 7.85
CA GLY A 182 24.59 -1.87 8.92
C GLY A 182 24.25 -0.81 9.96
N VAL A 183 24.00 -1.23 11.20
CA VAL A 183 23.76 -0.34 12.33
C VAL A 183 25.03 -0.17 13.15
N GLU A 184 25.60 1.03 13.11
CA GLU A 184 26.75 1.39 13.93
C GLU A 184 26.32 1.60 15.40
N VAL A 185 27.14 1.09 16.33
CA VAL A 185 26.91 1.15 17.77
C VAL A 185 28.15 1.71 18.45
N ALA A 186 27.98 2.72 19.30
CA ALA A 186 29.07 3.14 20.17
C ALA A 186 29.51 1.95 21.04
N PRO A 187 30.82 1.64 21.17
CA PRO A 187 31.29 0.45 21.88
C PRO A 187 30.61 0.26 23.25
N THR A 188 29.77 -0.76 23.35
CA THR A 188 28.87 -1.01 24.48
C THR A 188 28.88 -2.49 24.81
N TYR A 189 29.16 -2.85 26.06
CA TYR A 189 29.10 -4.25 26.46
C TYR A 189 27.67 -4.68 26.78
N ALA A 190 27.28 -5.84 26.24
CA ALA A 190 25.95 -6.42 26.39
C ALA A 190 26.04 -7.95 26.30
N ARG A 191 24.99 -8.63 26.77
CA ARG A 191 24.79 -10.07 26.51
C ARG A 191 23.72 -10.30 25.43
N TYR A 192 22.74 -9.41 25.36
CA TYR A 192 21.61 -9.56 24.46
C TYR A 192 21.58 -8.43 23.45
N VAL A 193 21.24 -8.78 22.20
CA VAL A 193 21.06 -7.85 21.08
C VAL A 193 19.65 -8.03 20.53
N GLN A 194 18.93 -6.94 20.35
CA GLN A 194 17.61 -6.92 19.73
C GLN A 194 17.68 -6.16 18.42
N VAL A 195 17.20 -6.78 17.35
CA VAL A 195 16.99 -6.17 16.03
C VAL A 195 15.48 -6.02 15.84
N HIS A 196 15.01 -4.83 15.51
CA HIS A 196 13.60 -4.52 15.28
C HIS A 196 13.43 -3.79 13.95
N PHE A 197 12.49 -4.24 13.13
CA PHE A 197 12.22 -3.68 11.80
C PHE A 197 10.77 -3.88 11.34
N ASP A 198 10.30 -3.00 10.46
CA ASP A 198 8.99 -3.07 9.80
C ASP A 198 8.99 -4.04 8.59
N VAL A 199 7.82 -4.59 8.26
CA VAL A 199 7.65 -5.54 7.15
C VAL A 199 6.64 -4.98 6.14
N ASN A 200 7.11 -4.61 4.94
CA ASN A 200 6.31 -3.90 3.92
C ASN A 200 5.85 -4.83 2.78
N GLY A 201 5.20 -5.94 3.11
CA GLY A 201 5.03 -7.06 2.18
C GLY A 201 5.83 -8.23 2.73
N TRP A 202 6.89 -8.63 2.04
CA TRP A 202 7.88 -9.58 2.55
C TRP A 202 9.16 -8.89 3.01
N ALA A 203 9.73 -9.38 4.11
CA ALA A 203 11.11 -9.14 4.51
C ALA A 203 11.83 -10.48 4.61
N PHE A 204 12.92 -10.63 3.87
CA PHE A 204 13.72 -11.85 3.80
C PHE A 204 15.10 -11.57 4.40
N VAL A 205 15.49 -12.37 5.39
CA VAL A 205 16.78 -12.26 6.08
C VAL A 205 17.44 -13.63 6.10
N ASP A 206 18.71 -13.72 5.77
CA ASP A 206 19.50 -14.95 5.85
C ASP A 206 20.53 -14.89 6.98
N GLU A 207 21.17 -13.75 7.24
CA GLU A 207 22.20 -13.62 8.29
C GLU A 207 22.12 -12.30 9.09
N ILE A 208 22.35 -12.40 10.41
CA ILE A 208 22.54 -11.28 11.35
C ILE A 208 23.89 -11.44 12.04
N GLU A 209 24.83 -10.52 11.74
CA GLU A 209 26.14 -10.50 12.37
C GLU A 209 26.23 -9.42 13.44
N VAL A 210 26.64 -9.81 14.66
CA VAL A 210 26.91 -8.86 15.76
C VAL A 210 28.42 -8.68 15.86
N LEU A 211 28.96 -7.63 15.24
CA LEU A 211 30.39 -7.38 15.20
C LEU A 211 30.86 -6.65 16.46
N GLY A 212 31.85 -7.25 17.12
CA GLY A 212 32.36 -6.76 18.39
C GLY A 212 33.57 -7.56 18.87
N THR A 213 33.90 -7.43 20.16
CA THR A 213 34.97 -8.21 20.79
C THR A 213 34.45 -8.96 22.00
N GLU A 214 35.15 -10.05 22.35
CA GLU A 214 34.77 -10.85 23.50
C GLU A 214 35.04 -10.12 24.81
N GLY A 215 34.11 -10.22 25.76
CA GLY A 215 34.22 -9.57 27.06
C GLY A 215 34.01 -8.06 27.01
N ILE A 216 34.44 -7.40 28.07
CA ILE A 216 34.28 -5.95 28.28
C ILE A 216 35.58 -5.25 27.87
N GLU A 217 35.55 -4.44 26.82
CA GLU A 217 36.70 -3.64 26.43
C GLU A 217 36.94 -2.46 27.39
N PRO A 218 38.20 -2.08 27.64
CA PRO A 218 38.51 -0.91 28.45
C PRO A 218 37.83 0.36 27.92
N GLY A 219 37.18 1.11 28.81
CA GLY A 219 36.52 2.38 28.47
C GLY A 219 35.10 2.25 27.91
N THR A 220 34.59 1.03 27.79
CA THR A 220 33.19 0.78 27.37
C THR A 220 32.24 0.78 28.56
N ARG A 221 30.94 0.84 28.28
CA ARG A 221 29.87 1.00 29.29
C ARG A 221 28.69 0.08 28.97
N GLU A 222 27.83 -0.11 29.96
CA GLU A 222 26.50 -0.71 29.77
C GLU A 222 25.65 0.14 28.81
N PRO A 223 24.58 -0.43 28.22
CA PRO A 223 23.64 0.32 27.40
C PRO A 223 23.04 1.50 28.17
N THR A 224 23.10 2.71 27.61
CA THR A 224 22.53 3.92 28.24
C THR A 224 21.53 4.66 27.37
N GLY A 225 21.18 4.14 26.19
CA GLY A 225 20.21 4.77 25.31
C GLY A 225 18.80 4.81 25.90
N GLU A 226 17.88 5.40 25.14
CA GLU A 226 16.46 5.42 25.52
C GLU A 226 15.97 3.99 25.75
N ILE A 227 15.18 3.80 26.81
CA ILE A 227 14.53 2.51 27.07
C ILE A 227 13.57 2.25 25.93
N VAL A 228 13.77 1.13 25.23
CA VAL A 228 12.81 0.65 24.24
C VAL A 228 11.56 0.25 25.02
N LYS A 229 10.50 1.01 24.81
CA LYS A 229 9.19 0.66 25.31
C LYS A 229 8.62 -0.41 24.38
N PRO A 230 7.84 -1.36 24.91
CA PRO A 230 6.97 -2.16 24.06
C PRO A 230 6.17 -1.26 23.14
N ASP A 231 5.82 -1.75 21.95
CA ASP A 231 4.94 -1.02 21.05
C ASP A 231 3.72 -0.52 21.83
N SER A 232 3.38 0.74 21.57
CA SER A 232 2.37 1.45 22.33
C SER A 232 1.08 0.65 22.35
N GLN A 233 0.58 0.37 23.54
CA GLN A 233 -0.78 -0.16 23.72
C GLN A 233 -1.83 0.94 23.50
N ASP A 234 -1.41 2.18 23.18
CA ASP A 234 -2.32 3.20 22.67
C ASP A 234 -2.87 2.72 21.32
N PRO A 235 -4.18 2.45 21.24
CA PRO A 235 -4.79 1.98 20.01
C PRO A 235 -4.81 3.06 18.92
N GLY A 236 -4.37 4.28 19.23
CA GLY A 236 -4.40 5.42 18.32
C GLY A 236 -5.82 5.96 18.13
N GLN A 237 -5.99 6.77 17.09
CA GLN A 237 -7.28 7.35 16.74
C GLN A 237 -7.47 7.27 15.24
N PHE A 238 -8.63 6.80 14.81
CA PHE A 238 -9.04 6.87 13.40
C PHE A 238 -8.92 8.29 12.85
N LEU A 239 -8.66 8.39 11.55
CA LEU A 239 -8.74 9.66 10.84
C LEU A 239 -10.19 10.14 10.83
N ARG A 240 -10.47 11.19 11.59
CA ARG A 240 -11.85 11.68 11.76
C ARG A 240 -12.38 12.28 10.45
N GLN A 241 -13.57 11.82 10.06
CA GLN A 241 -14.33 12.37 8.93
C GLN A 241 -14.68 13.86 9.10
N GLY A 242 -14.80 14.58 7.98
CA GLY A 242 -15.37 15.93 7.93
C GLY A 242 -14.46 17.04 8.49
N THR A 243 -13.23 16.72 8.88
CA THR A 243 -12.27 17.71 9.39
C THR A 243 -11.66 18.55 8.27
N GLY A 244 -11.08 19.70 8.60
CA GLY A 244 -10.34 20.52 7.64
C GLY A 244 -9.10 19.83 7.07
N GLN A 245 -8.50 18.90 7.83
CA GLN A 245 -7.39 18.06 7.38
C GLN A 245 -7.83 17.25 6.15
N VAL A 246 -8.99 16.60 6.19
CA VAL A 246 -9.48 15.75 5.08
C VAL A 246 -10.32 16.50 4.04
N GLY A 247 -10.19 17.82 3.95
CA GLY A 247 -10.97 18.64 3.02
C GLY A 247 -12.49 18.64 3.28
N GLY A 248 -12.90 18.22 4.48
CA GLY A 248 -14.31 18.05 4.86
C GLY A 248 -14.98 16.79 4.32
N VAL A 249 -14.25 15.88 3.66
CA VAL A 249 -14.76 14.59 3.18
C VAL A 249 -15.21 13.72 4.35
N LYS A 250 -16.38 13.08 4.23
CA LYS A 250 -16.85 12.09 5.20
C LYS A 250 -16.99 10.69 4.62
N ASN A 251 -17.80 10.56 3.58
CA ASN A 251 -18.15 9.31 2.92
C ASN A 251 -17.92 9.48 1.42
N MET A 252 -16.86 8.85 0.91
CA MET A 252 -16.42 8.91 -0.48
C MET A 252 -16.90 7.67 -1.23
N PHE A 253 -17.80 7.85 -2.19
CA PHE A 253 -18.23 6.80 -3.11
C PHE A 253 -17.26 6.71 -4.29
N LEU A 254 -16.80 5.49 -4.62
CA LEU A 254 -15.91 5.23 -5.75
C LEU A 254 -16.75 4.93 -7.00
N ALA A 255 -16.94 5.96 -7.84
CA ALA A 255 -17.63 5.85 -9.11
C ALA A 255 -16.63 5.47 -10.22
N TYR A 256 -16.54 4.17 -10.55
CA TYR A 256 -15.60 3.67 -11.53
C TYR A 256 -15.92 4.10 -12.96
N THR A 257 -14.88 4.49 -13.67
CA THR A 257 -14.92 4.95 -15.05
C THR A 257 -13.84 4.23 -15.85
N TYR A 258 -14.13 3.76 -17.06
CA TYR A 258 -13.27 2.81 -17.78
C TYR A 258 -12.79 3.36 -19.12
N TRP A 259 -11.76 2.73 -19.69
CA TRP A 259 -11.29 3.06 -21.04
C TRP A 259 -12.44 2.96 -22.04
N THR A 260 -12.65 4.02 -22.83
CA THR A 260 -13.83 4.14 -23.70
C THR A 260 -13.96 3.01 -24.73
N GLN A 261 -12.84 2.40 -25.12
CA GLN A 261 -12.82 1.28 -26.08
C GLN A 261 -12.77 -0.11 -25.41
N SER A 262 -12.83 -0.18 -24.08
CA SER A 262 -12.97 -1.46 -23.35
C SER A 262 -14.42 -1.94 -23.36
N GLU A 263 -14.63 -3.23 -23.03
CA GLU A 263 -15.98 -3.80 -22.83
C GLU A 263 -16.76 -3.08 -21.71
N LEU A 264 -16.05 -2.44 -20.76
CA LEU A 264 -16.62 -1.68 -19.64
C LEU A 264 -16.78 -0.19 -19.94
N GLY A 265 -16.45 0.29 -21.15
CA GLY A 265 -16.47 1.71 -21.49
C GLY A 265 -17.82 2.39 -21.23
N GLU A 266 -18.93 1.74 -21.60
CA GLU A 266 -20.30 2.26 -21.35
C GLU A 266 -20.73 2.13 -19.88
N VAL A 267 -20.18 1.16 -19.15
CA VAL A 267 -20.44 1.00 -17.71
C VAL A 267 -19.81 2.15 -16.95
N GLY A 268 -18.70 2.70 -17.45
CA GLY A 268 -17.99 3.84 -16.85
C GLY A 268 -18.55 5.23 -17.16
N LYS A 269 -19.74 5.33 -17.74
CA LYS A 269 -20.42 6.61 -18.03
C LYS A 269 -21.53 6.85 -17.03
N TRP A 270 -21.28 7.71 -16.05
CA TRP A 270 -22.25 8.05 -15.02
C TRP A 270 -23.13 9.21 -15.47
N SER A 271 -24.44 8.98 -15.57
CA SER A 271 -25.43 10.01 -15.87
C SER A 271 -25.77 10.86 -14.64
N ALA A 272 -26.50 11.97 -14.84
CA ALA A 272 -26.98 12.80 -13.73
C ALA A 272 -27.98 12.04 -12.84
N GLU A 273 -28.74 11.10 -13.40
CA GLU A 273 -29.66 10.25 -12.65
C GLU A 273 -28.88 9.25 -11.78
N ASP A 274 -27.88 8.58 -12.36
CA ASP A 274 -27.02 7.63 -11.64
C ASP A 274 -26.33 8.31 -10.45
N LEU A 275 -25.76 9.50 -10.66
CA LEU A 275 -25.05 10.24 -9.61
C LEU A 275 -25.99 10.86 -8.58
N ARG A 276 -27.25 11.13 -8.94
CA ARG A 276 -28.27 11.54 -7.96
C ARG A 276 -28.54 10.42 -6.96
N GLU A 277 -28.61 9.17 -7.40
CA GLU A 277 -28.80 8.00 -6.54
C GLU A 277 -27.59 7.69 -5.65
N VAL A 278 -26.40 8.17 -6.05
CA VAL A 278 -25.21 8.20 -5.20
C VAL A 278 -25.31 9.33 -4.17
N ILE A 279 -25.47 10.58 -4.59
CA ILE A 279 -25.39 11.69 -3.61
C ILE A 279 -26.63 11.82 -2.71
N THR A 280 -27.74 11.16 -3.07
CA THR A 280 -28.98 11.11 -2.28
C THR A 280 -29.45 9.68 -2.06
N HIS A 281 -30.08 9.42 -0.91
CA HIS A 281 -30.88 8.22 -0.75
C HIS A 281 -32.19 8.37 -1.54
N VAL A 282 -32.51 7.41 -2.39
CA VAL A 282 -33.79 7.34 -3.11
C VAL A 282 -34.69 6.25 -2.55
N ASP A 283 -35.99 6.49 -2.47
CA ASP A 283 -36.96 5.47 -2.04
C ASP A 283 -37.29 4.47 -3.17
N SER A 284 -38.30 3.62 -2.98
CA SER A 284 -38.74 2.64 -3.99
C SER A 284 -39.42 3.27 -5.20
N ASP A 285 -39.83 4.55 -5.11
CA ASP A 285 -40.42 5.32 -6.20
C ASP A 285 -39.37 6.23 -6.86
N SER A 286 -38.08 5.98 -6.60
CA SER A 286 -36.91 6.73 -7.09
C SER A 286 -36.90 8.21 -6.66
N VAL A 287 -37.63 8.58 -5.61
CA VAL A 287 -37.67 9.95 -5.08
C VAL A 287 -36.50 10.16 -4.11
N SER A 288 -35.73 11.25 -4.28
CA SER A 288 -34.66 11.60 -3.33
C SER A 288 -35.26 12.01 -1.98
N THR A 289 -34.80 11.41 -0.90
CA THR A 289 -35.38 11.57 0.46
C THR A 289 -34.42 12.15 1.50
N ASP A 290 -33.11 11.99 1.32
CA ASP A 290 -32.05 12.61 2.14
C ASP A 290 -30.76 12.62 1.31
N TRP A 291 -29.78 13.42 1.71
CA TRP A 291 -28.41 13.28 1.23
C TRP A 291 -27.83 11.91 1.64
N MET A 292 -26.78 11.43 0.97
CA MET A 292 -26.14 10.16 1.32
C MET A 292 -24.61 10.30 1.31
N TRP A 293 -23.93 9.98 0.21
CA TRP A 293 -22.48 10.18 0.07
C TRP A 293 -22.18 11.65 -0.23
N ASP A 294 -21.29 12.27 0.56
CA ASP A 294 -20.94 13.69 0.40
C ASP A 294 -19.77 13.92 -0.56
N THR A 295 -19.13 12.84 -1.01
CA THR A 295 -17.98 12.90 -1.90
C THR A 295 -18.06 11.81 -2.96
N VAL A 296 -17.77 12.16 -4.22
CA VAL A 296 -17.62 11.22 -5.33
C VAL A 296 -16.17 11.24 -5.79
N LEU A 297 -15.52 10.08 -5.75
CA LEU A 297 -14.27 9.83 -6.47
C LEU A 297 -14.63 9.22 -7.82
N LEU A 298 -14.39 9.97 -8.91
CA LEU A 298 -14.54 9.43 -10.26
C LEU A 298 -13.32 8.55 -10.58
N MET A 299 -13.33 7.33 -10.06
CA MET A 299 -12.20 6.40 -10.08
C MET A 299 -11.86 5.97 -11.50
N ALA A 300 -10.56 5.89 -11.79
CA ALA A 300 -10.03 5.31 -13.01
C ALA A 300 -9.98 3.78 -12.87
N GLY A 301 -10.86 3.05 -13.56
CA GLY A 301 -10.87 1.59 -13.58
C GLY A 301 -9.74 0.99 -14.43
N GLY A 302 -9.53 -0.33 -14.27
CA GLY A 302 -8.40 -1.08 -14.82
C GLY A 302 -7.20 -1.16 -13.87
N SER A 303 -6.24 -2.03 -14.18
CA SER A 303 -5.09 -2.31 -13.31
C SER A 303 -4.22 -1.07 -13.07
N GLU A 304 -3.78 -0.90 -11.82
CA GLU A 304 -2.81 0.14 -11.40
C GLU A 304 -1.41 -0.04 -12.02
N LEU A 305 -1.14 -1.20 -12.63
CA LEU A 305 0.17 -1.55 -13.20
C LEU A 305 0.24 -1.38 -14.71
N ASP A 306 -0.82 -1.72 -15.45
CA ASP A 306 -0.78 -1.71 -16.91
C ASP A 306 -2.06 -1.17 -17.58
N GLY A 307 -3.05 -0.69 -16.82
CA GLY A 307 -4.26 -0.06 -17.36
C GLY A 307 -4.03 1.31 -18.01
N TYR A 308 -2.95 2.01 -17.62
CA TYR A 308 -2.59 3.35 -18.09
C TYR A 308 -1.13 3.43 -18.63
N PRO A 309 -0.80 2.61 -19.66
CA PRO A 309 0.58 2.36 -20.07
C PRO A 309 1.24 3.50 -20.85
N ASP A 310 0.46 4.40 -21.43
CA ASP A 310 0.94 5.43 -22.34
C ASP A 310 0.05 6.68 -22.32
N GLN A 311 0.52 7.75 -22.95
CA GLN A 311 -0.16 9.04 -23.04
C GLN A 311 -1.58 8.94 -23.60
N PRO A 312 -1.88 8.20 -24.69
CA PRO A 312 -3.25 8.04 -25.16
C PRO A 312 -4.24 7.53 -24.10
N ARG A 313 -3.78 6.69 -23.17
CA ARG A 313 -4.61 6.17 -22.08
C ARG A 313 -4.86 7.20 -20.98
N TRP A 314 -3.91 8.11 -20.76
CA TRP A 314 -4.07 9.24 -19.85
C TRP A 314 -4.94 10.35 -20.48
N ASP A 315 -4.81 10.58 -21.79
CA ASP A 315 -5.66 11.49 -22.56
C ASP A 315 -7.12 10.98 -22.55
N ASP A 316 -7.35 9.70 -22.81
CA ASP A 316 -8.69 9.09 -22.73
C ASP A 316 -9.36 9.31 -21.37
N LEU A 317 -8.61 9.11 -20.26
CA LEU A 317 -9.10 9.38 -18.92
C LEU A 317 -9.53 10.84 -18.75
N LEU A 318 -8.70 11.79 -19.19
CA LEU A 318 -9.05 13.21 -19.14
C LEU A 318 -10.25 13.53 -20.04
N ASP A 319 -10.36 12.90 -21.20
CA ASP A 319 -11.46 13.18 -22.14
C ASP A 319 -12.79 12.67 -21.59
N ARG A 320 -12.84 11.41 -21.15
CA ARG A 320 -14.08 10.80 -20.65
C ARG A 320 -14.55 11.37 -19.30
N LEU A 321 -13.64 11.84 -18.44
CA LEU A 321 -14.04 12.51 -17.18
C LEU A 321 -14.77 13.83 -17.43
N PHE A 322 -14.44 14.52 -18.53
CA PHE A 322 -14.96 15.85 -18.88
C PHE A 322 -15.89 15.83 -20.11
N GLU A 323 -16.34 14.64 -20.52
CA GLU A 323 -17.34 14.50 -21.57
C GLU A 323 -18.67 15.12 -21.11
N PRO A 324 -19.35 15.92 -21.95
CA PRO A 324 -20.64 16.53 -21.60
C PRO A 324 -21.69 15.50 -21.18
N ASP A 325 -22.58 15.90 -20.27
CA ASP A 325 -23.74 15.13 -19.80
C ASP A 325 -23.42 13.82 -19.04
N ILE A 326 -22.13 13.52 -18.82
CA ILE A 326 -21.68 12.38 -18.01
C ILE A 326 -20.62 12.79 -16.99
N ASN A 327 -20.34 11.89 -16.04
CA ASN A 327 -19.23 11.99 -15.08
C ASN A 327 -19.21 13.35 -14.34
N ILE A 328 -18.22 14.22 -14.60
CA ILE A 328 -18.09 15.50 -13.87
C ILE A 328 -19.26 16.44 -14.16
N ASP A 329 -19.68 16.56 -15.42
CA ASP A 329 -20.79 17.45 -15.80
C ASP A 329 -22.12 16.92 -15.22
N ALA A 330 -22.34 15.61 -15.34
CA ALA A 330 -23.47 14.93 -14.70
C ALA A 330 -23.50 15.11 -13.18
N LEU A 331 -22.35 15.12 -12.50
CA LEU A 331 -22.30 15.39 -11.05
C LEU A 331 -22.81 16.79 -10.73
N ASP A 332 -22.42 17.81 -11.50
CA ASP A 332 -22.91 19.18 -11.29
C ASP A 332 -24.43 19.25 -11.44
N GLN A 333 -24.98 18.61 -12.48
CA GLN A 333 -26.42 18.53 -12.75
C GLN A 333 -27.18 17.75 -11.66
N ALA A 334 -26.63 16.61 -11.20
CA ALA A 334 -27.20 15.80 -10.13
C ALA A 334 -27.31 16.59 -8.83
N VAL A 335 -26.26 17.32 -8.45
CA VAL A 335 -26.26 18.15 -7.23
C VAL A 335 -27.27 19.28 -7.32
N ALA A 336 -27.36 19.96 -8.48
CA ALA A 336 -28.36 21.01 -8.69
C ALA A 336 -29.79 20.48 -8.51
N THR A 337 -30.07 19.29 -9.07
CA THR A 337 -31.37 18.62 -8.97
C THR A 337 -31.67 18.20 -7.54
N ALA A 338 -30.71 17.57 -6.85
CA ALA A 338 -30.85 17.13 -5.47
C ALA A 338 -31.17 18.29 -4.52
N ARG A 339 -30.50 19.44 -4.66
CA ARG A 339 -30.78 20.65 -3.86
C ARG A 339 -32.22 21.13 -4.00
N GLN A 340 -32.75 21.13 -5.23
CA GLN A 340 -34.12 21.54 -5.49
C GLN A 340 -35.13 20.54 -4.91
N THR A 341 -34.88 19.24 -5.05
CA THR A 341 -35.77 18.18 -4.56
C THR A 341 -35.80 18.11 -3.04
N LEU A 342 -34.64 18.27 -2.38
CA LEU A 342 -34.50 18.18 -0.92
C LEU A 342 -34.74 19.53 -0.21
N ASP A 343 -34.89 20.63 -0.94
CA ASP A 343 -35.00 22.00 -0.42
C ASP A 343 -33.83 22.35 0.54
N ASP A 344 -32.59 21.98 0.16
CA ASP A 344 -31.38 22.20 0.96
C ASP A 344 -30.18 22.63 0.11
N ASP A 345 -29.84 23.91 0.17
CA ASP A 345 -28.65 24.49 -0.47
C ASP A 345 -27.37 24.39 0.40
N GLY A 346 -27.48 23.93 1.64
CA GLY A 346 -26.38 23.90 2.62
C GLY A 346 -25.41 22.75 2.42
N GLN A 347 -25.86 21.64 1.84
CA GLN A 347 -25.00 20.47 1.63
C GLN A 347 -23.93 20.73 0.56
N THR A 348 -22.68 20.45 0.94
CA THR A 348 -21.52 20.53 0.05
C THR A 348 -21.16 19.14 -0.45
N ILE A 349 -21.33 18.91 -1.75
CA ILE A 349 -20.82 17.73 -2.45
C ILE A 349 -19.41 17.99 -2.95
N ARG A 350 -18.54 16.99 -2.84
CA ARG A 350 -17.14 17.05 -3.21
C ARG A 350 -16.80 16.11 -4.36
N LEU A 351 -15.85 16.53 -5.18
CA LEU A 351 -15.23 15.73 -6.22
C LEU A 351 -13.79 15.40 -5.85
N VAL A 352 -13.39 14.15 -6.04
CA VAL A 352 -11.99 13.71 -6.04
C VAL A 352 -11.67 13.10 -7.40
N LEU A 353 -10.50 13.42 -7.95
CA LEU A 353 -10.04 12.90 -9.25
C LEU A 353 -8.86 11.93 -9.08
N PRO A 354 -8.77 10.85 -9.87
CA PRO A 354 -7.70 9.88 -9.77
C PRO A 354 -6.41 10.42 -10.40
N ILE A 355 -5.27 9.95 -9.92
CA ILE A 355 -3.96 10.09 -10.56
C ILE A 355 -3.50 8.68 -10.91
N PRO A 356 -3.43 8.33 -12.21
CA PRO A 356 -2.88 7.06 -12.63
C PRO A 356 -1.43 6.89 -12.17
N ASN A 357 -1.04 5.66 -11.90
CA ASN A 357 0.33 5.34 -11.54
C ASN A 357 1.25 5.49 -12.77
N PRO A 358 2.28 6.36 -12.74
CA PRO A 358 3.26 6.46 -13.81
C PRO A 358 4.25 5.29 -13.69
N VAL A 359 3.89 4.13 -14.21
CA VAL A 359 4.60 2.86 -13.99
C VAL A 359 6.00 2.91 -14.62
N ALA A 360 7.02 2.66 -13.79
CA ALA A 360 8.42 2.74 -14.21
C ALA A 360 8.93 1.47 -14.90
N THR A 361 8.18 0.37 -14.90
CA THR A 361 8.67 -0.95 -15.36
C THR A 361 8.15 -1.35 -16.73
N LEU A 362 7.28 -0.54 -17.36
CA LEU A 362 6.71 -0.87 -18.66
C LEU A 362 7.77 -0.89 -19.76
N ASP A 363 7.64 -1.86 -20.68
CA ASP A 363 8.58 -2.04 -21.78
C ASP A 363 8.29 -1.11 -22.99
N ARG A 364 8.02 0.17 -22.71
CA ARG A 364 7.77 1.21 -23.72
C ARG A 364 7.94 2.63 -23.16
N PRO A 365 8.23 3.63 -24.01
CA PRO A 365 8.04 5.04 -23.66
C PRO A 365 6.57 5.32 -23.35
N TRP A 366 6.32 6.30 -22.48
CA TRP A 366 4.96 6.70 -22.13
C TRP A 366 4.32 7.55 -23.24
N GLY A 367 5.05 8.50 -23.80
CA GLY A 367 4.51 9.42 -24.81
C GLY A 367 5.39 10.65 -24.98
N SER A 368 4.82 11.76 -25.44
CA SER A 368 5.57 12.99 -25.70
C SER A 368 4.86 14.23 -25.15
N LEU A 369 5.59 15.06 -24.41
CA LEU A 369 5.11 16.36 -23.96
C LEU A 369 5.96 17.46 -24.59
N ASN A 370 5.31 18.44 -25.22
CA ASN A 370 5.97 19.58 -25.89
C ASN A 370 7.06 19.17 -26.91
N GLY A 371 6.85 18.05 -27.61
CA GLY A 371 7.80 17.52 -28.60
C GLY A 371 8.97 16.73 -28.02
N GLU A 372 9.03 16.52 -26.70
CA GLU A 372 10.02 15.68 -26.04
C GLU A 372 9.39 14.33 -25.66
N GLU A 373 10.03 13.23 -26.09
CA GLU A 373 9.63 11.87 -25.71
C GLU A 373 9.97 11.61 -24.24
N LEU A 374 9.01 11.07 -23.49
CA LEU A 374 9.13 10.73 -22.09
C LEU A 374 9.09 9.21 -21.93
N ASP A 375 10.22 8.66 -21.53
CA ASP A 375 10.33 7.28 -21.07
C ASP A 375 10.43 7.25 -19.55
N LEU A 376 9.62 6.40 -18.93
CA LEU A 376 9.52 6.27 -17.48
C LEU A 376 10.45 5.18 -16.94
N ASN A 377 11.09 4.39 -17.80
CA ASN A 377 11.83 3.21 -17.39
C ASN A 377 13.29 3.50 -17.01
N PRO A 378 13.68 3.30 -15.73
CA PRO A 378 15.02 3.65 -15.25
C PRO A 378 16.11 2.78 -15.88
N THR A 379 15.79 1.60 -16.43
CA THR A 379 16.79 0.76 -17.12
C THR A 379 17.14 1.30 -18.51
N ARG A 380 16.24 2.05 -19.15
CA ARG A 380 16.45 2.65 -20.48
C ARG A 380 17.00 4.08 -20.42
N VAL A 381 16.51 4.90 -19.49
CA VAL A 381 16.89 6.32 -19.40
C VAL A 381 17.70 6.70 -18.16
N GLY A 382 17.91 5.77 -17.23
CA GLY A 382 18.55 6.02 -15.95
C GLY A 382 17.58 6.52 -14.87
N ALA A 383 17.89 6.23 -13.61
CA ALA A 383 17.01 6.48 -12.47
C ALA A 383 16.60 7.95 -12.30
N GLN A 384 17.53 8.88 -12.50
CA GLN A 384 17.27 10.31 -12.33
C GLN A 384 16.32 10.85 -13.41
N VAL A 385 16.52 10.45 -14.67
CA VAL A 385 15.67 10.88 -15.79
C VAL A 385 14.30 10.26 -15.68
N SER A 386 14.21 8.95 -15.38
CA SER A 386 12.94 8.26 -15.10
C SER A 386 12.16 8.98 -13.99
N ALA A 387 12.78 9.27 -12.84
CA ALA A 387 12.12 9.98 -11.75
C ALA A 387 11.61 11.37 -12.15
N ALA A 388 12.39 12.11 -12.95
CA ALA A 388 11.96 13.41 -13.47
C ALA A 388 10.78 13.28 -14.45
N ASN A 389 10.84 12.32 -15.38
CA ASN A 389 9.78 12.08 -16.35
C ASN A 389 8.47 11.65 -15.70
N ARG A 390 8.52 10.74 -14.71
CA ARG A 390 7.34 10.32 -13.94
C ARG A 390 6.65 11.49 -13.25
N LEU A 391 7.42 12.38 -12.62
CA LEU A 391 6.86 13.59 -12.00
C LEU A 391 6.27 14.55 -13.04
N ARG A 392 6.93 14.73 -14.19
CA ARG A 392 6.43 15.60 -15.28
C ARG A 392 5.10 15.11 -15.83
N VAL A 393 4.93 13.80 -16.02
CA VAL A 393 3.67 13.20 -16.48
C VAL A 393 2.54 13.44 -15.49
N VAL A 394 2.75 13.17 -14.20
CA VAL A 394 1.75 13.44 -13.16
C VAL A 394 1.41 14.92 -13.06
N HIS A 395 2.43 15.79 -13.10
CA HIS A 395 2.23 17.23 -13.06
C HIS A 395 1.38 17.74 -14.22
N TRP A 396 1.68 17.29 -15.45
CA TRP A 396 0.91 17.62 -16.63
C TRP A 396 -0.55 17.16 -16.49
N TYR A 397 -0.80 15.93 -16.03
CA TYR A 397 -2.16 15.42 -15.85
C TYR A 397 -2.98 16.28 -14.87
N ILE A 398 -2.39 16.63 -13.71
CA ILE A 398 -3.03 17.50 -12.72
C ILE A 398 -3.35 18.88 -13.33
N ASP A 399 -2.40 19.47 -14.06
CA ASP A 399 -2.61 20.76 -14.71
C ASP A 399 -3.73 20.71 -15.75
N GLN A 400 -3.80 19.65 -16.56
CA GLN A 400 -4.87 19.45 -17.54
C GLN A 400 -6.24 19.31 -16.86
N ALA A 401 -6.35 18.47 -15.83
CA ALA A 401 -7.59 18.29 -15.09
C ALA A 401 -8.08 19.61 -14.47
N LEU A 402 -7.19 20.36 -13.80
CA LEU A 402 -7.52 21.65 -13.20
C LEU A 402 -7.89 22.70 -14.26
N GLN A 403 -7.21 22.72 -15.41
CA GLN A 403 -7.55 23.61 -16.51
C GLN A 403 -8.95 23.34 -17.06
N ARG A 404 -9.29 22.07 -17.29
CA ARG A 404 -10.61 21.65 -17.78
C ARG A 404 -11.72 21.97 -16.76
N LEU A 405 -11.49 21.74 -15.46
CA LEU A 405 -12.43 22.13 -14.40
C LEU A 405 -12.72 23.64 -14.39
N ARG A 406 -11.68 24.47 -14.49
CA ARG A 406 -11.84 25.93 -14.56
C ARG A 406 -12.58 26.38 -15.81
N ALA A 407 -12.36 25.71 -16.95
CA ALA A 407 -13.03 26.02 -18.21
C ALA A 407 -14.52 25.68 -18.18
N ALA A 408 -14.89 24.57 -17.54
CA ALA A 408 -16.28 24.10 -17.48
C ALA A 408 -17.18 24.94 -16.53
N ARG A 409 -16.60 25.64 -15.54
CA ARG A 409 -17.31 26.57 -14.65
C ARG A 409 -18.49 25.95 -13.86
N HIS A 410 -18.37 24.68 -13.49
CA HIS A 410 -19.26 23.99 -12.55
C HIS A 410 -19.44 24.79 -11.25
N ARG A 411 -20.62 24.71 -10.63
CA ARG A 411 -21.00 25.55 -9.48
C ARG A 411 -21.55 24.77 -8.29
N ASN A 412 -21.91 23.51 -8.50
CA ASN A 412 -22.71 22.77 -7.54
C ASN A 412 -21.88 21.89 -6.61
N PHE A 413 -20.68 21.47 -7.01
CA PHE A 413 -19.72 20.74 -6.19
C PHE A 413 -18.44 21.54 -5.91
N ARG A 414 -17.59 21.02 -5.00
CA ARG A 414 -16.22 21.52 -4.76
C ARG A 414 -15.20 20.44 -5.10
N LEU A 415 -14.11 20.81 -5.78
CA LEU A 415 -12.96 19.91 -5.88
C LEU A 415 -12.30 19.79 -4.50
N ALA A 416 -12.22 18.58 -3.96
CA ALA A 416 -11.55 18.31 -2.70
C ALA A 416 -10.08 17.93 -2.88
N GLY A 417 -9.72 17.30 -4.01
CA GLY A 417 -8.35 16.92 -4.27
C GLY A 417 -8.21 15.77 -5.25
N PHE A 418 -7.10 15.04 -5.11
CA PHE A 418 -6.74 13.93 -5.99
C PHE A 418 -6.45 12.65 -5.21
N TYR A 419 -6.74 11.51 -5.83
CA TYR A 419 -6.53 10.16 -5.32
C TYR A 419 -5.34 9.50 -6.03
N TRP A 420 -4.39 8.92 -5.31
CA TRP A 420 -3.28 8.17 -5.91
C TRP A 420 -3.67 6.72 -6.14
N MET A 421 -3.63 6.26 -7.40
CA MET A 421 -4.11 4.92 -7.74
C MET A 421 -3.25 3.77 -7.25
N ARG A 422 -1.93 3.96 -7.04
CA ARG A 422 -1.08 2.85 -6.59
C ARG A 422 -1.37 2.54 -5.11
N GLU A 423 -1.87 1.36 -4.81
CA GLU A 423 -2.32 0.94 -3.47
C GLU A 423 -1.20 0.45 -2.55
N GLN A 424 0.03 0.39 -3.06
CA GLN A 424 1.22 -0.01 -2.33
C GLN A 424 2.40 0.88 -2.67
N ILE A 425 3.09 1.36 -1.65
CA ILE A 425 4.23 2.28 -1.79
C ILE A 425 5.30 1.81 -0.82
N ALA A 426 6.31 1.10 -1.34
CA ALA A 426 7.45 0.69 -0.53
C ALA A 426 8.17 1.92 0.03
N PRO A 427 8.53 1.95 1.33
CA PRO A 427 9.24 3.08 1.91
C PRO A 427 10.63 3.21 1.30
N ARG A 428 11.14 4.44 1.22
CA ARG A 428 12.50 4.75 0.70
C ARG A 428 12.75 4.19 -0.71
N SER A 429 11.69 4.15 -1.51
CA SER A 429 11.70 3.74 -2.92
C SER A 429 11.58 4.96 -3.85
N SER A 430 11.79 4.74 -5.14
CA SER A 430 11.50 5.74 -6.17
C SER A 430 10.01 6.14 -6.20
N ASP A 431 9.10 5.23 -5.83
CA ASP A 431 7.67 5.49 -5.73
C ASP A 431 7.35 6.41 -4.55
N SER A 432 7.89 6.13 -3.35
CA SER A 432 7.70 7.00 -2.18
C SER A 432 8.23 8.41 -2.41
N ALA A 433 9.39 8.54 -3.07
CA ALA A 433 9.98 9.83 -3.41
C ALA A 433 9.17 10.60 -4.47
N LEU A 434 8.50 9.89 -5.40
CA LEU A 434 7.59 10.49 -6.35
C LEU A 434 6.33 10.99 -5.65
N VAL A 435 5.70 10.16 -4.82
CA VAL A 435 4.48 10.48 -4.08
C VAL A 435 4.66 11.70 -3.19
N GLN A 436 5.79 11.81 -2.48
CA GLN A 436 6.12 13.01 -1.69
C GLN A 436 6.19 14.29 -2.53
N LYS A 437 6.72 14.21 -3.76
CA LYS A 437 6.77 15.36 -4.67
C LYS A 437 5.39 15.70 -5.23
N VAL A 438 4.55 14.69 -5.48
CA VAL A 438 3.15 14.89 -5.91
C VAL A 438 2.31 15.50 -4.79
N SER A 439 2.52 15.06 -3.54
CA SER A 439 1.93 15.67 -2.34
C SER A 439 2.25 17.17 -2.28
N ALA A 440 3.53 17.53 -2.32
CA ALA A 440 3.96 18.93 -2.33
C ALA A 440 3.33 19.71 -3.49
N LEU A 441 3.30 19.12 -4.69
CA LEU A 441 2.68 19.73 -5.87
C LEU A 441 1.19 20.04 -5.69
N LEU A 442 0.44 19.18 -4.97
CA LEU A 442 -0.98 19.37 -4.69
C LEU A 442 -1.20 20.40 -3.58
N HIS A 443 -0.39 20.35 -2.52
CA HIS A 443 -0.48 21.28 -1.38
C HIS A 443 -0.08 22.72 -1.74
N ASP A 444 0.82 22.89 -2.71
CA ASP A 444 1.22 24.22 -3.22
C ASP A 444 0.13 24.87 -4.11
N ARG A 445 -0.96 24.16 -4.43
CA ARG A 445 -2.05 24.72 -5.24
C ARG A 445 -2.91 25.71 -4.46
N PRO A 446 -3.31 26.85 -5.07
CA PRO A 446 -4.17 27.83 -4.40
C PRO A 446 -5.56 27.28 -4.05
N GLU A 447 -6.00 26.24 -4.73
CA GLU A 447 -7.24 25.52 -4.42
C GLU A 447 -7.18 24.74 -3.08
N ASN A 448 -6.01 24.67 -2.42
CA ASN A 448 -5.78 23.93 -1.18
C ASN A 448 -6.21 22.45 -1.31
N LEU A 449 -5.67 21.78 -2.33
CA LEU A 449 -6.06 20.42 -2.70
C LEU A 449 -5.56 19.41 -1.67
N ARG A 450 -6.35 18.36 -1.47
CA ARG A 450 -5.97 17.22 -0.64
C ARG A 450 -5.45 16.07 -1.47
N PHE A 451 -4.68 15.21 -0.84
CA PHE A 451 -4.15 14.00 -1.42
C PHE A 451 -4.66 12.76 -0.68
N TYR A 452 -5.38 11.90 -1.40
CA TYR A 452 -6.08 10.73 -0.86
C TYR A 452 -5.42 9.43 -1.30
N TRP A 453 -5.49 8.41 -0.45
CA TRP A 453 -4.96 7.07 -0.73
C TRP A 453 -5.86 5.98 -0.13
N ILE A 454 -5.91 4.81 -0.76
CA ILE A 454 -6.68 3.63 -0.32
C ILE A 454 -5.77 2.41 -0.45
N PRO A 455 -4.91 2.13 0.56
CA PRO A 455 -4.07 0.95 0.53
C PRO A 455 -4.85 -0.32 0.86
N TRP A 456 -4.51 -1.43 0.20
CA TRP A 456 -4.99 -2.76 0.60
C TRP A 456 -4.45 -3.21 1.96
N PHE A 457 -5.08 -4.22 2.53
CA PHE A 457 -4.86 -4.64 3.92
C PHE A 457 -3.38 -4.97 4.22
N GLN A 458 -2.71 -4.09 4.98
CA GLN A 458 -1.27 -4.16 5.27
C GLN A 458 -0.37 -4.14 4.01
N SER A 459 -0.76 -3.37 3.00
CA SER A 459 0.07 -3.15 1.81
C SER A 459 1.41 -2.49 2.13
N ALA A 460 2.38 -2.61 1.23
CA ALA A 460 3.69 -1.98 1.43
C ALA A 460 3.54 -0.49 1.75
N GLY A 461 4.08 -0.08 2.90
CA GLY A 461 4.08 1.31 3.37
C GLY A 461 2.74 1.90 3.81
N PHE A 462 1.71 1.09 4.05
CA PHE A 462 0.41 1.57 4.56
C PHE A 462 0.56 2.47 5.80
N ALA A 463 1.47 2.13 6.71
CA ALA A 463 1.71 2.87 7.95
C ALA A 463 2.41 4.23 7.73
N TYR A 464 3.05 4.44 6.58
CA TYR A 464 3.84 5.65 6.25
C TYR A 464 3.07 6.68 5.43
N TRP A 465 1.75 6.55 5.28
CA TRP A 465 0.94 7.44 4.46
C TRP A 465 1.13 8.94 4.80
N ARG A 466 1.32 9.28 6.09
CA ARG A 466 1.60 10.66 6.53
C ARG A 466 2.98 11.13 6.09
N ASP A 467 3.98 10.27 6.17
CA ASP A 467 5.35 10.57 5.75
C ASP A 467 5.43 10.72 4.22
N TYR A 468 4.52 10.05 3.49
CA TYR A 468 4.34 10.24 2.05
C TYR A 468 3.61 11.54 1.69
N GLY A 469 2.96 12.17 2.68
CA GLY A 469 2.27 13.45 2.52
C GLY A 469 0.82 13.34 2.06
N PHE A 470 0.18 12.18 2.23
CA PHE A 470 -1.28 12.09 2.06
C PHE A 470 -2.00 12.84 3.18
N ASP A 471 -3.12 13.47 2.88
CA ASP A 471 -3.99 14.12 3.86
C ASP A 471 -4.98 13.13 4.50
N ALA A 472 -5.36 12.11 3.72
CA ALA A 472 -6.20 11.03 4.15
C ALA A 472 -5.84 9.71 3.49
N SER A 473 -5.89 8.65 4.28
CA SER A 473 -5.77 7.27 3.83
C SER A 473 -6.94 6.45 4.38
N MET A 474 -7.53 5.55 3.59
CA MET A 474 -8.62 4.66 4.01
C MET A 474 -8.23 3.22 3.68
N MET A 475 -7.91 2.40 4.69
CA MET A 475 -7.38 1.06 4.42
C MET A 475 -8.51 0.09 4.07
N GLN A 476 -8.44 -0.55 2.91
CA GLN A 476 -9.43 -1.57 2.49
C GLN A 476 -9.11 -2.93 3.14
N PRO A 477 -10.09 -3.62 3.77
CA PRO A 477 -9.86 -4.92 4.41
C PRO A 477 -9.69 -6.10 3.43
N ASN A 478 -10.23 -5.98 2.22
CA ASN A 478 -10.41 -7.05 1.24
C ASN A 478 -11.21 -8.25 1.76
N TYR A 479 -11.97 -8.06 2.84
CA TYR A 479 -12.74 -9.11 3.49
C TYR A 479 -13.87 -9.63 2.60
N PHE A 480 -14.52 -8.74 1.84
CA PHE A 480 -15.60 -9.09 0.93
C PHE A 480 -15.15 -10.15 -0.09
N PHE A 481 -13.99 -9.92 -0.71
CA PHE A 481 -13.45 -10.74 -1.81
C PHE A 481 -12.74 -12.02 -1.37
N ASP A 482 -12.38 -12.13 -0.09
CA ASP A 482 -11.64 -13.28 0.42
C ASP A 482 -12.48 -14.57 0.36
N ARG A 483 -12.04 -15.56 -0.43
CA ARG A 483 -12.78 -16.83 -0.61
C ARG A 483 -12.55 -17.84 0.51
N ILE A 484 -11.55 -17.61 1.37
CA ILE A 484 -11.19 -18.48 2.50
C ILE A 484 -11.98 -18.03 3.75
N LEU A 485 -12.09 -16.72 3.96
CA LEU A 485 -12.83 -16.16 5.08
C LEU A 485 -14.34 -16.34 4.90
N SER A 486 -14.92 -17.12 5.81
CA SER A 486 -16.37 -17.29 5.93
C SER A 486 -17.04 -15.98 6.35
N PRO A 487 -18.30 -15.72 5.95
CA PRO A 487 -19.11 -14.63 6.49
C PRO A 487 -19.32 -14.69 8.02
N THR A 488 -18.94 -15.78 8.69
CA THR A 488 -18.99 -15.90 10.16
C THR A 488 -17.68 -15.53 10.86
N ASP A 489 -16.60 -15.31 10.09
CA ASP A 489 -15.30 -14.90 10.59
C ASP A 489 -15.11 -13.41 10.28
N THR A 490 -15.23 -12.56 11.29
CA THR A 490 -15.05 -11.10 11.18
C THR A 490 -13.65 -10.63 11.57
N SER A 491 -12.73 -11.56 11.85
CA SER A 491 -11.39 -11.24 12.38
C SER A 491 -10.61 -10.28 11.50
N ARG A 492 -10.72 -10.39 10.17
CA ARG A 492 -10.10 -9.46 9.21
C ARG A 492 -10.60 -8.03 9.37
N LEU A 493 -11.90 -7.83 9.55
CA LEU A 493 -12.49 -6.49 9.72
C LEU A 493 -12.07 -5.87 11.05
N GLU A 494 -12.08 -6.67 12.12
CA GLU A 494 -11.66 -6.24 13.46
C GLU A 494 -10.18 -5.83 13.47
N LEU A 495 -9.32 -6.65 12.86
CA LEU A 495 -7.90 -6.36 12.74
C LEU A 495 -7.62 -5.16 11.81
N ASN A 496 -8.37 -5.01 10.71
CA ASN A 496 -8.27 -3.81 9.87
C ASN A 496 -8.63 -2.56 10.67
N ALA A 497 -9.72 -2.58 11.43
CA ALA A 497 -10.12 -1.46 12.27
C ALA A 497 -9.08 -1.13 13.34
N GLU A 498 -8.47 -2.14 13.98
CA GLU A 498 -7.37 -1.94 14.94
C GLU A 498 -6.16 -1.26 14.28
N ILE A 499 -5.70 -1.78 13.14
CA ILE A 499 -4.53 -1.28 12.43
C ILE A 499 -4.80 0.12 11.88
N ALA A 500 -5.99 0.36 11.31
CA ALA A 500 -6.40 1.66 10.81
C ALA A 500 -6.45 2.69 11.95
N ARG A 501 -6.94 2.32 13.13
CA ARG A 501 -6.93 3.20 14.30
C ARG A 501 -5.52 3.55 14.76
N TRP A 502 -4.64 2.55 14.82
CA TRP A 502 -3.24 2.73 15.25
C TRP A 502 -2.45 3.60 14.27
N SER A 503 -2.54 3.29 12.98
CA SER A 503 -1.93 4.07 11.90
C SER A 503 -2.70 5.36 11.60
N GLY A 504 -3.78 5.61 12.34
CA GLY A 504 -4.68 6.74 12.24
C GLY A 504 -5.25 7.02 10.86
N GLN A 505 -5.64 5.97 10.14
CA GLN A 505 -6.33 5.98 8.85
C GLN A 505 -7.86 5.97 9.03
N GLY A 506 -8.57 6.15 7.92
CA GLY A 506 -9.95 5.71 7.76
C GLY A 506 -10.04 4.26 7.30
N VAL A 507 -11.24 3.84 6.88
CA VAL A 507 -11.52 2.48 6.40
C VAL A 507 -12.30 2.53 5.09
N GLU A 508 -12.15 1.51 4.25
CA GLU A 508 -13.01 1.31 3.09
C GLU A 508 -13.99 0.16 3.32
N LEU A 509 -15.22 0.32 2.82
CA LEU A 509 -16.25 -0.69 2.82
C LEU A 509 -16.46 -1.21 1.39
N GLU A 510 -16.44 -2.53 1.23
CA GLU A 510 -16.42 -3.18 -0.09
C GLU A 510 -17.68 -4.05 -0.29
N ILE A 511 -18.30 -3.93 -1.46
CA ILE A 511 -19.37 -4.79 -1.97
C ILE A 511 -19.31 -4.86 -3.50
N ASP A 512 -19.69 -6.00 -4.10
CA ASP A 512 -19.74 -6.19 -5.55
C ASP A 512 -21.03 -6.92 -6.02
N GLU A 513 -21.06 -7.34 -7.29
CA GLU A 513 -22.20 -8.04 -7.89
C GLU A 513 -22.57 -9.38 -7.23
N ALA A 514 -21.65 -10.02 -6.49
CA ALA A 514 -21.92 -11.27 -5.81
C ALA A 514 -23.06 -11.12 -4.79
N ALA A 515 -23.19 -9.95 -4.14
CA ALA A 515 -24.27 -9.68 -3.20
C ALA A 515 -25.66 -9.68 -3.85
N LEU A 516 -25.76 -9.50 -5.18
CA LEU A 516 -27.03 -9.60 -5.91
C LEU A 516 -27.61 -11.01 -5.88
N THR A 517 -26.79 -12.04 -5.68
CA THR A 517 -27.22 -13.44 -5.82
C THR A 517 -26.83 -14.34 -4.64
N ASP A 518 -25.75 -14.01 -3.91
CA ASP A 518 -25.22 -14.82 -2.82
C ASP A 518 -25.52 -14.23 -1.44
N ALA A 519 -26.18 -15.02 -0.59
CA ALA A 519 -26.53 -14.60 0.77
C ALA A 519 -25.29 -14.46 1.68
N GLY A 520 -24.22 -15.22 1.41
CA GLY A 520 -22.95 -15.09 2.13
C GLY A 520 -22.27 -13.76 1.82
N ALA A 521 -22.25 -13.34 0.55
CA ALA A 521 -21.77 -12.03 0.13
C ALA A 521 -22.59 -10.88 0.75
N ARG A 522 -23.93 -11.00 0.79
CA ARG A 522 -24.78 -10.05 1.53
C ARG A 522 -24.42 -10.00 3.02
N GLN A 523 -24.20 -11.15 3.65
CA GLN A 523 -23.78 -11.20 5.05
C GLN A 523 -22.42 -10.53 5.26
N LYS A 524 -21.45 -10.73 4.35
CA LYS A 524 -20.16 -10.05 4.43
C LYS A 524 -20.31 -8.54 4.40
N TRP A 525 -21.12 -7.99 3.49
CA TRP A 525 -21.44 -6.56 3.47
C TRP A 525 -22.00 -6.08 4.81
N LEU A 526 -22.99 -6.79 5.36
CA LEU A 526 -23.58 -6.42 6.65
C LEU A 526 -22.55 -6.44 7.80
N ASN A 527 -21.57 -7.36 7.75
CA ASN A 527 -20.50 -7.42 8.73
C ASN A 527 -19.62 -6.16 8.72
N TYR A 528 -19.35 -5.54 7.55
CA TYR A 528 -18.63 -4.25 7.52
C TYR A 528 -19.36 -3.20 8.37
N LEU A 529 -20.69 -3.06 8.17
CA LEU A 529 -21.49 -2.07 8.89
C LEU A 529 -21.56 -2.34 10.40
N GLU A 530 -21.63 -3.61 10.80
CA GLU A 530 -21.68 -4.01 12.20
C GLU A 530 -20.33 -3.80 12.91
N VAL A 531 -19.24 -4.30 12.32
CA VAL A 531 -17.89 -4.21 12.89
C VAL A 531 -17.44 -2.75 12.97
N ASP A 532 -17.72 -1.92 11.96
CA ASP A 532 -17.36 -0.50 12.00
C ASP A 532 -18.06 0.25 13.14
N ARG A 533 -19.32 -0.10 13.46
CA ARG A 533 -20.01 0.46 14.63
C ARG A 533 -19.43 -0.04 15.93
N ALA A 534 -19.15 -1.35 16.02
CA ALA A 534 -18.61 -1.97 17.23
C ALA A 534 -17.21 -1.41 17.58
N THR A 535 -16.39 -1.13 16.58
CA THR A 535 -15.02 -0.62 16.73
C THR A 535 -14.91 0.91 16.77
N SER A 536 -16.02 1.61 16.46
CA SER A 536 -16.09 3.06 16.22
C SER A 536 -15.38 3.55 14.95
N ALA A 537 -15.09 2.66 13.99
CA ALA A 537 -14.63 3.04 12.66
C ALA A 537 -15.72 3.78 11.86
N ASP A 538 -17.00 3.66 12.25
CA ASP A 538 -18.11 4.44 11.73
C ASP A 538 -17.90 5.98 11.81
N LYS A 539 -17.03 6.45 12.72
CA LYS A 539 -16.65 7.86 12.88
C LYS A 539 -15.41 8.27 12.09
N ALA A 540 -14.77 7.33 11.41
CA ALA A 540 -13.63 7.59 10.54
C ALA A 540 -14.11 8.14 9.18
N ILE A 541 -13.20 8.75 8.42
CA ILE A 541 -13.39 8.97 6.98
C ILE A 541 -13.52 7.61 6.29
N LYS A 542 -14.44 7.49 5.33
CA LYS A 542 -14.78 6.23 4.68
C LYS A 542 -14.73 6.29 3.17
N GLY A 543 -14.14 5.27 2.57
CA GLY A 543 -14.29 4.91 1.16
C GLY A 543 -15.39 3.85 0.99
N TYR A 544 -16.08 3.86 -0.15
CA TYR A 544 -17.10 2.86 -0.50
C TYR A 544 -16.84 2.35 -1.92
N TYR A 545 -16.40 1.11 -2.02
CA TYR A 545 -16.34 0.36 -3.28
C TYR A 545 -17.66 -0.40 -3.47
N TRP A 546 -18.33 -0.17 -4.60
CA TRP A 546 -19.62 -0.77 -4.92
C TRP A 546 -19.59 -1.48 -6.28
N GLY A 547 -18.43 -2.02 -6.66
CA GLY A 547 -18.24 -2.62 -7.98
C GLY A 547 -18.47 -1.61 -9.11
N THR A 548 -19.16 -2.08 -10.14
CA THR A 548 -19.50 -1.30 -11.33
C THR A 548 -20.75 -0.43 -11.15
N ARG A 549 -20.93 0.57 -12.02
CA ARG A 549 -22.16 1.37 -12.10
C ARG A 549 -23.43 0.52 -12.17
N THR A 550 -23.43 -0.51 -13.01
CA THR A 550 -24.58 -1.40 -13.18
C THR A 550 -24.87 -2.24 -11.94
N THR A 551 -23.83 -2.59 -11.16
CA THR A 551 -23.99 -3.30 -9.88
C THR A 551 -24.66 -2.41 -8.84
N PHE A 552 -24.20 -1.16 -8.73
CA PHE A 552 -24.83 -0.16 -7.87
C PHE A 552 -26.31 0.03 -8.23
N GLN A 553 -26.62 0.30 -9.50
CA GLN A 553 -28.00 0.46 -9.97
C GLN A 553 -28.86 -0.76 -9.71
N ALA A 554 -28.33 -1.97 -9.96
CA ALA A 554 -29.04 -3.21 -9.69
C ALA A 554 -29.43 -3.37 -8.20
N MET A 555 -28.70 -2.77 -7.26
CA MET A 555 -29.08 -2.76 -5.84
C MET A 555 -30.10 -1.66 -5.50
N VAL A 556 -29.93 -0.47 -6.06
CA VAL A 556 -30.84 0.67 -5.84
C VAL A 556 -32.24 0.36 -6.37
N GLU A 557 -32.32 -0.16 -7.59
CA GLU A 557 -33.57 -0.42 -8.32
C GLU A 557 -34.21 -1.79 -8.00
N SER A 558 -33.58 -2.59 -7.14
CA SER A 558 -34.02 -3.96 -6.90
C SER A 558 -35.42 -4.03 -6.29
N THR A 559 -36.24 -4.92 -6.84
CA THR A 559 -37.53 -5.31 -6.23
C THR A 559 -37.37 -6.49 -5.26
N ASP A 560 -36.20 -7.13 -5.23
CA ASP A 560 -35.86 -8.10 -4.19
C ASP A 560 -35.49 -7.36 -2.90
N PRO A 561 -36.27 -7.51 -1.82
CA PRO A 561 -36.03 -6.79 -0.57
C PRO A 561 -34.67 -7.12 0.06
N GLU A 562 -34.10 -8.31 -0.14
CA GLU A 562 -32.79 -8.65 0.41
C GLU A 562 -31.65 -7.92 -0.32
N VAL A 563 -31.77 -7.75 -1.63
CA VAL A 563 -30.79 -7.02 -2.44
C VAL A 563 -30.92 -5.52 -2.18
N ARG A 564 -32.15 -4.99 -2.19
CA ARG A 564 -32.43 -3.58 -1.90
C ARG A 564 -31.96 -3.17 -0.50
N ALA A 565 -32.09 -4.08 0.48
CA ALA A 565 -31.64 -3.83 1.84
C ALA A 565 -30.14 -3.49 1.95
N MET A 566 -29.29 -3.87 0.98
CA MET A 566 -27.86 -3.53 1.01
C MET A 566 -27.65 -2.02 0.85
N TYR A 567 -28.37 -1.40 -0.10
CA TYR A 567 -28.38 0.05 -0.33
C TYR A 567 -29.01 0.81 0.85
N ASP A 568 -30.19 0.37 1.31
CA ASP A 568 -30.88 1.03 2.42
C ASP A 568 -30.07 0.92 3.74
N ALA A 569 -29.35 -0.19 3.96
CA ALA A 569 -28.46 -0.36 5.11
C ALA A 569 -27.25 0.57 5.05
N ALA A 570 -26.68 0.81 3.87
CA ALA A 570 -25.62 1.80 3.68
C ALA A 570 -26.11 3.20 4.08
N TYR A 571 -27.32 3.56 3.66
CA TYR A 571 -27.92 4.85 3.97
C TYR A 571 -28.13 5.01 5.49
N GLU A 572 -28.73 4.02 6.13
CA GLU A 572 -28.92 4.02 7.58
C GLU A 572 -27.60 4.04 8.35
N PHE A 573 -26.55 3.41 7.83
CA PHE A 573 -25.20 3.49 8.39
C PHE A 573 -24.62 4.90 8.30
N ILE A 574 -24.64 5.51 7.11
CA ILE A 574 -24.14 6.87 6.88
C ILE A 574 -24.92 7.88 7.71
N ARG A 575 -26.26 7.82 7.69
CA ARG A 575 -27.15 8.76 8.40
C ARG A 575 -26.91 8.79 9.90
N ARG A 576 -26.69 7.61 10.52
CA ARG A 576 -26.43 7.50 11.97
C ARG A 576 -25.00 7.90 12.36
N SER A 577 -24.09 7.99 11.40
CA SER A 577 -22.70 8.39 11.62
C SER A 577 -22.47 9.91 11.52
N ARG A 578 -23.52 10.69 11.23
CA ARG A 578 -23.44 12.15 10.96
C ARG A 578 -23.16 13.02 12.18
#